data_AF-A0A0S9N6T1-F1
#
_entry.id   AF-A0A0S9N6T1-F1
#
_cell.length_a   1.000
_cell.length_b   1.000
_cell.length_c   1.000
_cell.angle_alpha   90.00
_cell.angle_beta   90.00
_cell.angle_gamma   90.00
#
_symmetry.space_group_name_H-M   'P 1'
#
loop_
_entity.id
_entity.type
_entity.pdbx_description
1 polymer ?
#
loop_
_entity_poly.entity_id
_entity_poly.type
_entity_poly.pdbx_seq_one_letter_code
_entity_poly.pdbx_strand_id
1 'polypeptide(L)'
;MGGAFLALDFFRKMRGTHNQYWSCECPACQCSADLGGEKDFEELTEDQDEITPGWEEFETTFSPAGFFCEQSSLQLVGTGELLAAGMNDEIVEVQEREINDEPDYRND
;
A
#
# COMPACT_ATOMS: atom_id res chain seq x y z
N MET A 1 0.44 32.53 -7.05
CA MET A 1 0.93 31.71 -5.92
C MET A 1 -0.13 30.66 -5.53
N GLY A 2 -0.56 29.80 -6.46
CA GLY A 2 -1.70 28.88 -6.23
C GLY A 2 -1.42 27.39 -6.43
N GLY A 3 -0.28 27.02 -7.02
CA GLY A 3 0.02 25.61 -7.34
C GLY A 3 0.42 24.76 -6.13
N ALA A 4 1.18 25.33 -5.19
CA ALA A 4 1.69 24.59 -4.03
C ALA A 4 0.61 24.16 -3.02
N PHE A 5 -0.49 24.92 -2.91
CA PHE A 5 -1.59 24.58 -2.00
C PHE A 5 -2.36 23.34 -2.49
N LEU A 6 -2.63 23.24 -3.79
CA LEU A 6 -3.36 22.11 -4.38
C LEU A 6 -2.55 20.81 -4.33
N ALA A 7 -1.23 20.91 -4.48
CA ALA A 7 -0.30 19.77 -4.37
C ALA A 7 -0.32 19.16 -2.95
N LEU A 8 -0.30 20.01 -1.92
CA LEU A 8 -0.30 19.55 -0.52
C LEU A 8 -1.63 18.90 -0.12
N ASP A 9 -2.75 19.46 -0.57
CA ASP A 9 -4.08 18.92 -0.27
C ASP A 9 -4.29 17.54 -0.93
N PHE A 10 -3.81 17.36 -2.15
CA PHE A 10 -3.91 16.08 -2.84
C PHE A 10 -3.05 15.01 -2.15
N PHE A 11 -1.79 15.33 -1.83
CA PHE A 11 -0.90 14.43 -1.10
C PHE A 11 -1.49 13.99 0.24
N ARG A 12 -2.03 14.94 1.00
CA ARG A 12 -2.68 14.65 2.29
C ARG A 12 -3.93 13.79 2.13
N LYS A 13 -4.73 14.04 1.08
CA LYS A 13 -5.90 13.22 0.77
C LYS A 13 -5.47 11.80 0.41
N MET A 14 -4.50 11.67 -0.49
CA MET A 14 -3.95 10.38 -0.92
C MET A 14 -3.43 9.60 0.30
N ARG A 15 -2.67 10.26 1.18
CA ARG A 15 -2.19 9.69 2.45
C ARG A 15 -3.24 9.35 3.52
N GLY A 16 -4.47 9.82 3.34
CA GLY A 16 -5.58 9.52 4.25
C GLY A 16 -6.60 8.54 3.67
N THR A 17 -6.54 8.22 2.38
CA THR A 17 -7.53 7.37 1.71
C THR A 17 -7.02 5.99 1.34
N HIS A 18 -5.70 5.79 1.24
CA HIS A 18 -5.12 4.51 0.85
C HIS A 18 -4.60 3.76 2.07
N ASN A 19 -4.49 2.44 1.94
CA ASN A 19 -4.07 1.57 3.04
C ASN A 19 -2.55 1.55 3.18
N GLN A 20 -1.84 1.58 2.06
CA GLN A 20 -0.39 1.47 2.01
C GLN A 20 0.20 2.42 0.96
N TYR A 21 1.47 2.80 1.15
CA TYR A 21 2.18 3.75 0.30
C TYR A 21 3.57 3.26 -0.06
N TRP A 22 3.98 3.45 -1.31
CA TRP A 22 5.32 3.12 -1.79
C TRP A 22 5.93 4.29 -2.54
N SER A 23 7.24 4.42 -2.45
CA SER A 23 7.99 5.38 -3.24
C SER A 23 8.39 4.76 -4.58
N CYS A 24 8.04 5.41 -5.68
CA CYS A 24 8.34 4.97 -7.04
C CYS A 24 8.87 6.13 -7.89
N GLU A 25 9.34 5.83 -9.11
CA GLU A 25 9.82 6.85 -10.04
C GLU A 25 8.68 7.37 -10.93
N CYS A 26 8.62 8.69 -11.08
CA CYS A 26 7.62 9.33 -11.92
C CYS A 26 7.93 9.13 -13.41
N PRO A 27 6.99 8.63 -14.23
CA PRO A 27 7.23 8.37 -15.66
C PRO A 27 7.39 9.67 -16.45
N ALA A 28 6.89 10.80 -15.92
CA ALA A 28 6.98 12.09 -16.58
C ALA A 28 8.30 12.83 -16.30
N CYS A 29 8.88 12.69 -15.10
CA CYS A 29 10.03 13.49 -14.67
C CYS A 29 11.17 12.71 -14.02
N GLN A 30 11.03 11.40 -13.84
CA GLN A 30 12.03 10.49 -13.24
C GLN A 30 12.46 10.88 -11.81
N CYS A 31 11.67 11.72 -11.15
CA CYS A 31 11.87 12.05 -9.74
C CYS A 31 11.09 11.07 -8.85
N SER A 32 11.38 11.08 -7.56
CA SER A 32 10.62 10.33 -6.56
C SER A 32 9.15 10.80 -6.53
N ALA A 33 8.25 9.84 -6.49
CA ALA A 33 6.82 10.01 -6.37
C ALA A 33 6.23 8.99 -5.39
N ASP A 34 5.02 9.26 -4.91
CA ASP A 34 4.30 8.39 -3.99
C ASP A 34 3.18 7.66 -4.75
N LEU A 35 3.13 6.34 -4.58
CA LEU A 35 2.06 5.47 -5.03
C LEU A 35 1.28 5.00 -3.81
N GLY A 36 -0.03 5.20 -3.79
CA GLY A 36 -0.95 4.68 -2.80
C GLY A 36 -1.68 3.45 -3.32
N GLY A 37 -1.83 2.43 -2.47
CA GLY A 37 -2.55 1.21 -2.78
C GLY A 37 -3.65 0.90 -1.80
N GLU A 38 -4.68 0.25 -2.33
CA GLU A 38 -5.79 -0.29 -1.56
C GLU A 38 -5.51 -1.77 -1.29
N LYS A 39 -5.84 -2.20 -0.07
CA LYS A 39 -5.72 -3.62 0.29
C LYS A 39 -6.86 -4.36 -0.40
N ASP A 40 -6.52 -5.33 -1.21
CA ASP A 40 -7.50 -6.14 -1.96
C ASP A 40 -7.82 -7.42 -1.18
N PHE A 41 -6.80 -8.25 -0.94
CA PHE A 41 -6.94 -9.53 -0.25
C PHE A 41 -5.80 -9.71 0.75
N GLU A 42 -6.08 -10.41 1.86
CA GLU A 42 -5.09 -10.90 2.80
C GLU A 42 -5.43 -12.35 3.10
N GLU A 43 -4.46 -13.23 2.88
CA GLU A 43 -4.60 -14.66 3.10
C GLU A 43 -3.42 -15.16 3.96
N LEU A 44 -3.68 -16.19 4.75
CA LEU A 44 -2.63 -16.91 5.48
C LEU A 44 -1.81 -17.70 4.46
N THR A 45 -0.49 -17.63 4.52
CA THR A 45 0.34 -18.45 3.64
C THR A 45 0.19 -19.92 4.00
N GLU A 46 0.10 -20.77 2.98
CA GLU A 46 -0.08 -22.23 3.15
C GLU A 46 1.24 -22.93 3.55
N ASP A 47 2.39 -22.32 3.26
CA ASP A 47 3.75 -22.81 3.57
C ASP A 47 4.19 -22.45 5.01
N GLN A 48 3.39 -22.86 6.02
CA GLN A 48 3.74 -22.64 7.43
C GLN A 48 4.69 -23.69 8.02
N ASP A 49 5.10 -24.69 7.24
CA ASP A 49 5.94 -25.80 7.70
C ASP A 49 7.33 -25.36 8.23
N GLU A 50 7.85 -24.19 7.82
CA GLU A 50 9.12 -23.62 8.30
C GLU A 50 8.95 -22.50 9.34
N ILE A 51 7.73 -22.09 9.68
CA ILE A 51 7.47 -20.98 10.60
C ILE A 51 7.63 -21.46 12.05
N THR A 52 8.25 -20.62 12.88
CA THR A 52 8.43 -20.91 14.31
C THR A 52 7.06 -21.02 14.99
N PRO A 53 6.80 -22.06 15.82
CA PRO A 53 5.55 -22.18 16.55
C PRO A 53 5.29 -20.92 17.38
N GLY A 54 4.21 -20.20 17.07
CA GLY A 54 3.87 -18.89 17.66
C GLY A 54 3.85 -17.71 16.68
N TRP A 55 4.19 -17.92 15.40
CA TRP A 55 4.13 -16.89 14.35
C TRP A 55 3.24 -17.37 13.20
N GLU A 56 2.45 -16.45 12.64
CA GLU A 56 1.68 -16.66 11.41
C GLU A 56 2.16 -15.68 10.35
N GLU A 57 2.34 -16.17 9.13
CA GLU A 57 2.67 -15.36 7.97
C GLU A 57 1.40 -15.05 7.17
N PHE A 58 1.20 -13.77 6.89
CA PHE A 58 0.08 -13.25 6.12
C PHE A 58 0.60 -12.63 4.83
N GLU A 59 0.10 -13.12 3.71
CA GLU A 59 0.31 -12.49 2.41
C GLU A 59 -0.81 -11.48 2.18
N THR A 60 -0.45 -10.21 2.01
CA THR A 60 -1.40 -9.14 1.69
C THR A 60 -1.13 -8.62 0.29
N THR A 61 -2.14 -8.71 -0.57
CA THR A 61 -2.11 -8.15 -1.92
C THR A 61 -2.74 -6.76 -1.92
N PHE A 62 -2.03 -5.81 -2.50
CA PHE A 62 -2.48 -4.44 -2.68
C PHE A 62 -2.57 -4.08 -4.16
N SER A 63 -3.68 -3.43 -4.52
CA SER A 63 -3.87 -2.85 -5.84
C SER A 63 -3.48 -1.37 -5.84
N PRO A 64 -2.69 -0.91 -6.82
CA PRO A 64 -2.38 0.50 -6.96
C PRO A 64 -3.66 1.28 -7.30
N ALA A 65 -3.93 2.33 -6.52
CA ALA A 65 -5.19 3.08 -6.58
C ALA A 65 -5.00 4.60 -6.66
N GLY A 66 -3.83 5.14 -6.31
CA GLY A 66 -3.53 6.55 -6.51
C GLY A 66 -2.04 6.81 -6.66
N PHE A 67 -1.66 7.82 -7.42
CA PHE A 67 -0.27 8.24 -7.59
C PHE A 67 -0.15 9.76 -7.55
N PHE A 68 0.92 10.24 -6.93
CA PHE A 68 1.24 11.65 -6.83
C PHE A 68 2.74 11.92 -7.00
N CYS A 69 3.07 12.81 -7.93
CA CYS A 69 4.41 13.37 -8.04
C CYS A 69 4.38 14.88 -7.76
N GLU A 70 5.10 15.31 -6.73
CA GLU A 70 5.24 16.74 -6.38
C GLU A 70 5.99 17.56 -7.44
N GLN A 71 6.99 16.96 -8.10
CA GLN A 71 7.87 17.67 -9.03
C GLN A 71 7.17 18.02 -10.34
N SER A 72 6.45 17.06 -10.92
CA SER A 72 5.65 17.29 -12.15
C SER A 72 4.20 17.68 -11.84
N SER A 73 3.79 17.68 -10.57
CA SER A 73 2.38 17.82 -10.15
C SER A 73 1.44 16.82 -10.82
N LEU A 74 1.97 15.65 -11.21
CA LEU A 74 1.19 14.59 -11.83
C LEU A 74 0.36 13.89 -10.77
N GLN A 75 -0.94 13.79 -11.01
CA GLN A 75 -1.93 13.15 -10.15
C GLN A 75 -2.62 12.09 -10.98
N LEU A 76 -2.58 10.83 -10.54
CA LEU A 76 -3.36 9.75 -11.12
C LEU A 76 -4.25 9.19 -10.02
N VAL A 77 -5.54 9.04 -10.31
CA VAL A 77 -6.55 8.55 -9.38
C VAL A 77 -7.29 7.38 -10.03
N GLY A 78 -7.29 6.26 -9.33
CA GLY A 78 -7.93 5.04 -9.74
C GLY A 78 -7.11 4.22 -10.73
N THR A 79 -7.48 2.94 -10.83
CA THR A 79 -6.78 1.93 -11.61
C THR A 79 -6.71 2.27 -13.10
N GLY A 80 -7.69 2.98 -13.66
CA GLY A 80 -7.72 3.34 -15.07
C GLY A 80 -6.61 4.32 -15.48
N GLU A 81 -6.36 5.34 -14.68
CA GLU A 81 -5.31 6.33 -14.95
C GLU A 81 -3.92 5.74 -14.70
N LEU A 82 -3.79 4.91 -13.66
CA LEU A 82 -2.57 4.16 -13.36
C LEU A 82 -2.23 3.15 -14.45
N LEU A 83 -3.22 2.41 -14.97
CA LEU A 83 -3.02 1.46 -16.07
C LEU A 83 -2.59 2.16 -17.36
N ALA A 84 -3.15 3.34 -17.65
CA ALA A 84 -2.70 4.16 -18.77
C ALA A 84 -1.25 4.66 -18.61
N ALA A 85 -0.79 4.84 -17.37
CA ALA A 85 0.59 5.21 -17.04
C ALA A 85 1.54 4.00 -16.92
N GLY A 86 1.03 2.77 -17.05
CA GLY A 86 1.81 1.55 -16.86
C GLY A 86 2.17 1.25 -15.40
N MET A 87 1.35 1.72 -14.46
CA MET A 87 1.51 1.57 -13.00
C MET A 87 0.41 0.68 -12.41
N ASN A 88 0.12 -0.45 -13.05
CA ASN A 88 -0.93 -1.38 -12.59
C ASN A 88 -0.38 -2.60 -11.82
N ASP A 89 0.93 -2.67 -11.60
CA ASP A 89 1.54 -3.80 -10.90
C ASP A 89 0.96 -3.96 -9.49
N GLU A 90 0.39 -5.13 -9.24
CA GLU A 90 -0.08 -5.53 -7.92
C GLU A 90 1.12 -5.73 -7.00
N ILE A 91 0.99 -5.24 -5.76
CA ILE A 91 2.06 -5.28 -4.77
C ILE A 91 1.67 -6.30 -3.72
N VAL A 92 2.47 -7.36 -3.62
CA VAL A 92 2.28 -8.41 -2.61
C VAL A 92 3.28 -8.15 -1.48
N GLU A 93 2.77 -7.97 -0.27
CA GLU A 93 3.60 -7.85 0.94
C GLU A 93 3.32 -9.00 1.89
N VAL A 94 4.39 -9.65 2.33
CA VAL A 94 4.34 -10.74 3.31
C VAL A 94 4.69 -10.18 4.68
N GLN A 95 3.82 -10.41 5.66
CA GLN A 95 3.98 -9.93 7.03
C GLN A 95 3.91 -11.09 8.01
N GLU A 96 4.93 -11.22 8.85
CA GLU A 96 4.93 -12.14 10.00
C GLU A 96 4.33 -11.43 11.21
N ARG A 97 3.36 -12.06 11.87
CA ARG A 97 2.75 -11.57 13.11
C ARG A 97 2.82 -12.64 14.19
N GLU A 98 3.10 -12.21 15.43
CA GLU A 98 3.05 -13.10 16.59
C GLU A 98 1.58 -13.48 16.85
N ILE A 99 1.32 -14.77 17.02
CA ILE A 99 0.02 -15.28 17.46
C ILE A 99 -0.21 -14.71 18.86
N ASN A 100 -1.13 -13.75 18.99
CA ASN A 100 -1.56 -13.28 20.30
C ASN A 100 -2.52 -14.34 20.88
N ASP A 101 -1.94 -15.38 21.46
CA ASP A 101 -2.65 -16.44 22.17
C ASP A 101 -3.18 -15.84 23.49
N GLU A 102 -4.34 -15.19 23.45
CA GLU A 102 -5.14 -14.91 24.65
C GLU A 102 -6.28 -15.91 24.76
N PRO A 103 -6.05 -17.11 25.32
CA PRO A 103 -7.12 -17.85 25.96
C PRO A 103 -7.27 -17.28 27.39
N ASP A 104 -8.03 -16.20 27.55
CA ASP A 104 -8.55 -15.80 28.87
C ASP A 104 -9.68 -16.76 29.28
N TYR A 105 -9.32 -18.03 29.45
CA TYR A 105 -10.12 -19.05 30.09
C TYR A 105 -9.39 -19.51 31.35
N ARG A 106 -9.05 -18.56 32.22
CA ARG A 106 -8.86 -18.87 33.64
C ARG A 106 -10.24 -19.02 34.28
N ASN A 107 -10.90 -20.13 33.96
CA ASN A 107 -12.08 -20.57 34.69
C ASN A 107 -11.62 -21.05 36.07
N ASP A 108 -11.86 -20.25 37.12
CA ASP A 108 -11.79 -20.67 38.53
C ASP A 108 -13.08 -21.41 38.93
#